data_AF-C8W134-F1
#
_entry.id   AF-C8W134-F1
#
_cell.length_a   1.000
_cell.length_b   1.000
_cell.length_c   1.000
_cell.angle_alpha   90.00
_cell.angle_beta   90.00
_cell.angle_gamma   90.00
#
_symmetry.space_group_name_H-M   'P 1'
#
loop_
_entity.id
_entity.type
_entity.pdbx_description
1 polymer ?
#
loop_
_entity_poly.entity_id
_entity_poly.type
_entity_poly.pdbx_seq_one_letter_code
_entity_poly.pdbx_strand_id
1 'polypeptide(L)' 'MDIKDYRQKKGYTQEEVARLLDITLRYYQNIERGKQKPNVIIGLNLALILKVNPFKLWKIKDAK' A
#
# COMPACT_ATOMS: atom_id res chain seq x y z
N MET A 1 -12.07 -0.19 -4.30
CA MET A 1 -11.30 -0.70 -3.14
C MET A 1 -10.02 0.09 -3.08
N ASP A 2 -9.79 0.73 -1.95
CA ASP A 2 -8.58 1.49 -1.67
C ASP A 2 -7.60 0.65 -0.81
N ILE A 3 -6.41 1.19 -0.55
CA ILE A 3 -5.35 0.49 0.21
C ILE A 3 -5.87 -0.01 1.56
N LYS A 4 -6.68 0.80 2.24
CA LYS A 4 -7.32 0.46 3.52
C LYS A 4 -8.16 -0.82 3.42
N ASP A 5 -8.98 -0.95 2.37
CA ASP A 5 -9.87 -2.10 2.20
C ASP A 5 -9.07 -3.39 2.01
N TYR A 6 -8.00 -3.32 1.22
CA TYR A 6 -7.11 -4.47 1.02
C TYR A 6 -6.38 -4.85 2.30
N ARG A 7 -5.90 -3.87 3.07
CA ARG A 7 -5.26 -4.10 4.36
C ARG A 7 -6.22 -4.79 5.34
N GLN A 8 -7.43 -4.27 5.48
CA GLN A 8 -8.45 -4.83 6.38
C GLN A 8 -8.88 -6.24 5.95
N LYS A 9 -8.99 -6.52 4.65
CA LYS A 9 -9.24 -7.87 4.13
C LYS A 9 -8.13 -8.87 4.45
N LYS A 10 -6.90 -8.40 4.66
CA LYS A 10 -5.78 -9.22 5.11
C LYS A 10 -5.65 -9.31 6.63
N GLY A 11 -6.50 -8.62 7.39
CA GLY A 11 -6.45 -8.62 8.85
C GLY A 11 -5.31 -7.79 9.44
N TYR A 12 -4.63 -6.96 8.64
CA TYR A 12 -3.49 -6.17 9.12
C TYR A 12 -3.93 -4.83 9.74
N THR A 13 -3.25 -4.43 10.81
CA THR A 13 -3.24 -3.07 11.37
C THR A 13 -2.32 -2.15 10.55
N GLN A 14 -2.43 -0.84 10.74
CA GLN A 14 -1.54 0.11 10.05
C GLN A 14 -0.08 -0.05 10.53
N GLU A 15 0.09 -0.33 11.82
CA GLU A 15 1.36 -0.56 12.51
C GLU A 15 2.06 -1.82 12.04
N GLU A 16 1.33 -2.91 11.76
CA GLU A 16 1.90 -4.12 11.18
C GLU A 16 2.43 -3.88 9.77
N VAL A 17 1.65 -3.22 8.90
CA VAL A 17 2.11 -2.96 7.53
C VAL A 17 3.29 -1.99 7.51
N ALA A 18 3.29 -0.96 8.37
CA ALA A 18 4.41 -0.04 8.50
C ALA A 18 5.70 -0.77 8.93
N ARG A 19 5.60 -1.69 9.89
CA ARG A 19 6.73 -2.54 10.31
C ARG A 19 7.20 -3.49 9.22
N LEU A 20 6.28 -4.13 8.49
CA LEU A 20 6.62 -5.03 7.38
C LEU A 20 7.32 -4.31 6.21
N LEU A 21 7.04 -3.01 6.04
CA LEU A 21 7.64 -2.17 5.01
C LEU A 21 8.89 -1.42 5.49
N ASP A 22 9.28 -1.59 6.74
CA ASP A 22 10.37 -0.85 7.40
C ASP A 22 10.23 0.68 7.22
N ILE A 23 9.02 1.19 7.49
CA ILE A 23 8.70 2.61 7.42
C ILE A 23 7.99 3.11 8.66
N THR A 24 8.00 4.44 8.84
CA THR A 24 7.22 5.05 9.92
C THR A 24 5.71 4.88 9.69
N LEU A 25 4.97 4.70 10.79
CA LEU A 25 3.50 4.64 10.76
C LEU A 25 2.89 5.86 10.07
N ARG A 26 3.43 7.06 10.34
CA ARG A 26 2.97 8.31 9.73
C ARG A 26 3.12 8.28 8.20
N TYR A 27 4.24 7.77 7.70
CA TYR A 27 4.46 7.63 6.25
C TYR A 27 3.45 6.65 5.64
N TYR A 28 3.24 5.48 6.26
CA TYR A 28 2.20 4.53 5.84
C TYR A 28 0.80 5.16 5.83
N GLN A 29 0.42 5.90 6.87
CA GLN A 29 -0.86 6.59 6.95
C GLN A 29 -1.04 7.64 5.86
N ASN A 30 0.02 8.36 5.50
CA ASN A 30 -0.01 9.31 4.39
C ASN A 30 -0.19 8.59 3.05
N ILE A 31 0.43 7.42 2.86
CA ILE A 31 0.23 6.56 1.69
C ILE A 31 -1.21 6.06 1.61
N GLU A 32 -1.73 5.47 2.69
CA GLU A 32 -3.10 4.91 2.72
C GLU A 32 -4.17 5.99 2.47
N ARG A 33 -3.94 7.23 2.95
CA ARG A 33 -4.83 8.38 2.70
C ARG A 33 -4.60 9.05 1.35
N GLY A 34 -3.63 8.60 0.55
CA GLY A 34 -3.29 9.19 -0.74
C GLY A 34 -2.59 10.56 -0.66
N LYS A 35 -2.16 11.00 0.53
CA LYS A 35 -1.43 12.27 0.73
C LYS A 35 0.01 12.21 0.23
N GLN A 36 0.59 11.01 0.15
CA GLN A 36 1.97 10.81 -0.25
C GLN A 36 2.09 9.56 -1.12
N LYS A 37 2.77 9.67 -2.26
CA LYS A 37 3.10 8.50 -3.07
C LYS A 37 4.38 7.86 -2.54
N PRO A 38 4.41 6.54 -2.34
CA PRO A 38 5.65 5.86 -2.03
C PRO A 38 6.58 5.84 -3.23
N ASN A 39 7.86 5.54 -2.98
CA ASN A 39 8.74 5.12 -4.07
C ASN A 39 8.27 3.77 -4.65
N VAL A 40 8.79 3.41 -5.82
CA VAL A 40 8.38 2.20 -6.54
C VAL A 40 8.60 0.93 -5.71
N ILE A 41 9.73 0.81 -5.00
CA ILE A 41 10.07 -0.38 -4.20
C ILE A 41 9.06 -0.59 -3.07
N ILE A 42 8.78 0.44 -2.28
CA ILE A 42 7.78 0.39 -1.21
C ILE A 42 6.39 0.12 -1.78
N GLY A 43 6.06 0.73 -2.92
CA GLY A 43 4.79 0.52 -3.60
C GLY A 43 4.58 -0.93 -4.07
N LEU A 44 5.64 -1.58 -4.55
CA LEU A 44 5.64 -2.99 -4.94
C LEU A 44 5.58 -3.92 -3.72
N ASN A 45 6.36 -3.65 -2.67
CA ASN A 45 6.32 -4.44 -1.43
C ASN A 45 4.93 -4.37 -0.77
N LEU A 46 4.30 -3.19 -0.78
CA LEU A 46 2.93 -3.05 -0.29
C LEU A 46 1.95 -3.91 -1.10
N ALA A 47 2.08 -3.93 -2.42
CA ALA A 47 1.25 -4.76 -3.29
C ALA A 47 1.44 -6.26 -3.01
N LEU A 48 2.67 -6.69 -2.75
CA LEU A 48 3.00 -8.07 -2.35
C LEU A 48 2.37 -8.45 -1.01
N ILE A 49 2.53 -7.62 0.03
CA ILE A 49 1.94 -7.85 1.36
C ILE A 49 0.41 -7.97 1.26
N LEU A 50 -0.20 -7.08 0.49
CA LEU A 50 -1.65 -7.07 0.29
C LEU A 50 -2.14 -8.16 -0.67
N LYS A 51 -1.24 -8.86 -1.37
CA LYS A 51 -1.53 -9.83 -2.44
C LYS A 51 -2.45 -9.24 -3.51
N VAL A 52 -2.11 -8.04 -3.98
CA VAL A 52 -2.85 -7.31 -5.03
C VAL A 52 -1.87 -6.97 -6.15
N ASN A 53 -2.35 -7.03 -7.40
CA ASN A 53 -1.56 -6.54 -8.53
C ASN A 53 -1.23 -5.03 -8.33
N PRO A 54 0.04 -4.60 -8.48
CA PRO A 54 0.44 -3.22 -8.21
C PRO A 54 -0.26 -2.20 -9.13
N PHE A 55 -0.49 -2.51 -10.41
CA PHE A 55 -1.24 -1.62 -11.31
C PHE A 55 -2.68 -1.43 -10.84
N LYS A 56 -3.31 -2.49 -10.34
CA LYS A 56 -4.64 -2.42 -9.72
C LYS A 56 -4.64 -1.65 -8.40
N LEU A 57 -3.63 -1.85 -7.55
CA LEU A 57 -3.51 -1.17 -6.26
C LEU A 57 -3.36 0.35 -6.45
N TRP A 58 -2.54 0.75 -7.42
CA TRP A 58 -2.21 2.14 -7.72
C TRP A 58 -3.13 2.79 -8.78
N LYS A 59 -4.15 2.07 -9.26
CA LYS A 59 -5.10 2.51 -10.30
C LYS A 59 -4.38 3.07 -11.54
N ILE A 60 -3.25 2.47 -11.89
CA ILE A 60 -2.47 2.83 -13.07
C ILE A 60 -3.21 2.25 -14.27
N LYS A 61 -3.57 3.11 -15.24
CA LYS A 61 -4.12 2.65 -16.51
C LYS A 61 -2.98 2.04 -17.32
N ASP A 62 -3.20 0.86 -17.89
CA ASP A 62 -2.28 0.32 -18.89
C ASP A 62 -2.11 1.38 -19.99
N ALA A 63 -0.86 1.74 -20.27
CA ALA A 63 -0.53 2.50 -21.46
C ALA A 63 -0.80 1.56 -22.64
N LYS A 64 -1.98 1.74 -23.27
CA LYS A 64 -2.22 1.22 -24.61
C LYS A 64 -1.30 1.90 -25.61
#